data_AF-A0A7R9QZW2-F1
#
_entry.id   AF-A0A7R9QZW2-F1
#
_cell.length_a   1.000
_cell.length_b   1.000
_cell.length_c   1.000
_cell.angle_alpha   90.00
_cell.angle_beta   90.00
_cell.angle_gamma   90.00
#
_symmetry.space_group_name_H-M   'P 1'
#
loop_
_entity.id
_entity.type
_entity.pdbx_description
1 polymer ?
#
loop_
_entity_poly.entity_id
_entity_poly.type
_entity_poly.pdbx_seq_one_letter_code
_entity_poly.pdbx_strand_id
1 'polypeptide(L)'
;GEMASNGSAVNSHNDNTRNDIDEGLYSRQLYVLGHEAMRRMASSDVLISGMGGLGVEIAKNVILGGVKSVTIHDENKCQISDLSSQYYLTETDIDSNRADASLSRLAELNPYVPVVAYTGKLTNDFISRFRVIVLTESSLAEQKEISDYTHSNGIALIIASTKGLFGQLFCDFGDNFQVIDATGEQPLSVMITSVTKDAEGVVTTHDESRHGLENGDKVTFNEVE
;
A
#
# COMPACT_ATOMS: atom_id res chain seq x y z
N GLY A 1 12.57 -47.82 37.52
CA GLY A 1 13.39 -47.05 36.57
C GLY A 1 12.78 -47.24 35.21
N GLU A 2 12.39 -46.11 34.60
CA GLU A 2 12.29 -45.84 33.16
C GLU A 2 11.77 -46.94 32.21
N MET A 3 10.66 -46.64 31.51
CA MET A 3 10.72 -45.99 30.19
C MET A 3 9.28 -45.80 29.68
N ALA A 4 8.88 -44.54 29.47
CA ALA A 4 7.77 -44.18 28.60
C ALA A 4 8.37 -43.55 27.35
N SER A 5 8.19 -44.18 26.19
CA SER A 5 8.64 -43.64 24.91
C SER A 5 7.70 -42.52 24.46
N ASN A 6 8.19 -41.28 24.43
CA ASN A 6 7.54 -40.19 23.73
C ASN A 6 7.85 -40.31 22.23
N GLY A 7 6.82 -40.61 21.43
CA GLY A 7 6.86 -40.43 19.99
C GLY A 7 6.78 -38.94 19.66
N SER A 8 7.90 -38.34 19.26
CA SER A 8 7.93 -37.00 18.70
C SER A 8 7.39 -37.05 17.27
N ALA A 9 6.17 -36.56 17.07
CA ALA A 9 5.65 -36.25 15.75
C ALA A 9 6.45 -35.05 15.19
N VAL A 10 7.33 -35.35 14.23
CA VAL A 10 7.99 -34.35 13.40
C VAL A 10 6.93 -33.77 12.48
N ASN A 11 6.42 -32.58 12.81
CA ASN A 11 5.51 -31.85 11.92
C ASN A 11 6.35 -31.19 10.83
N SER A 12 6.38 -31.82 9.65
CA SER A 12 6.93 -31.23 8.43
C SER A 12 6.16 -29.94 8.14
N HIS A 13 6.81 -28.79 8.33
CA HIS A 13 6.26 -27.52 7.88
C HIS A 13 6.20 -27.54 6.35
N ASN A 14 4.97 -27.56 5.85
CA ASN A 14 4.65 -27.50 4.45
C ASN A 14 4.94 -26.07 3.97
N ASP A 15 5.87 -25.91 3.04
CA ASP A 15 6.43 -24.65 2.53
C ASP A 15 5.44 -23.84 1.63
N ASN A 16 4.14 -24.01 1.88
CA ASN A 16 3.03 -23.42 1.11
C ASN A 16 2.37 -22.21 1.80
N THR A 17 2.90 -21.74 2.94
CA THR A 17 2.26 -20.72 3.80
C THR A 17 2.66 -19.28 3.48
N ARG A 18 3.50 -19.01 2.48
CA ARG A 18 3.92 -17.64 2.14
C ARG A 18 2.81 -16.72 1.60
N ASN A 19 1.62 -17.26 1.30
CA ASN A 19 0.50 -16.51 0.75
C ASN A 19 -0.64 -16.24 1.75
N ASP A 20 -0.54 -16.71 2.99
CA ASP A 20 -1.54 -16.38 4.01
C ASP A 20 -1.14 -15.10 4.74
N ILE A 21 -2.10 -14.17 4.82
CA ILE A 21 -1.93 -12.92 5.55
C ILE A 21 -1.89 -13.27 7.04
N ASP A 22 -0.88 -12.78 7.76
CA ASP A 22 -0.82 -12.91 9.21
C ASP A 22 -1.93 -12.05 9.85
N GLU A 23 -3.08 -12.68 10.11
CA GLU A 23 -4.24 -12.02 10.72
C GLU A 23 -3.93 -11.48 12.13
N GLY A 24 -2.95 -12.04 12.84
CA GLY A 24 -2.53 -11.54 14.14
C GLY A 24 -1.89 -10.17 14.03
N LEU A 25 -0.94 -10.01 13.10
CA LEU A 25 -0.25 -8.74 12.84
C LEU A 25 -1.18 -7.71 12.18
N TYR A 26 -1.94 -8.12 11.16
CA TYR A 26 -2.72 -7.21 10.31
C TYR A 26 -4.20 -7.08 10.70
N SER A 27 -4.64 -7.65 11.83
CA SER A 27 -6.05 -7.68 12.26
C SER A 27 -6.79 -6.35 12.07
N ARG A 28 -6.20 -5.23 12.51
CA ARG A 28 -6.81 -3.90 12.41
C ARG A 28 -6.83 -3.35 10.99
N GLN A 29 -5.82 -3.64 10.18
CA GLN A 29 -5.76 -3.22 8.77
C GLN A 29 -6.74 -4.03 7.92
N LEU A 30 -6.98 -5.30 8.25
CA LEU A 30 -7.96 -6.15 7.56
C LEU A 30 -9.38 -5.60 7.65
N TYR A 31 -9.76 -4.94 8.75
CA TYR A 31 -11.08 -4.29 8.88
C TYR A 31 -11.25 -3.06 8.00
N VAL A 32 -10.15 -2.45 7.54
CA VAL A 32 -10.18 -1.24 6.69
C VAL A 32 -10.02 -1.59 5.22
N LEU A 33 -9.10 -2.51 4.89
CA LEU A 33 -8.72 -2.81 3.51
C LEU A 33 -9.41 -4.07 2.97
N GLY A 34 -9.76 -5.00 3.85
CA GLY A 34 -10.22 -6.33 3.46
C GLY A 34 -9.11 -7.24 2.94
N HIS A 35 -9.42 -8.53 2.84
CA HIS A 35 -8.45 -9.57 2.46
C HIS A 35 -7.97 -9.43 1.02
N GLU A 36 -8.84 -9.05 0.09
CA GLU A 36 -8.49 -8.94 -1.33
C GLU A 36 -7.46 -7.83 -1.57
N ALA A 37 -7.67 -6.63 -1.01
CA ALA A 37 -6.73 -5.53 -1.14
C ALA A 37 -5.37 -5.87 -0.51
N MET A 38 -5.38 -6.47 0.68
CA MET A 38 -4.15 -6.91 1.36
C MET A 38 -3.36 -7.94 0.53
N ARG A 39 -4.02 -8.90 -0.12
CA ARG A 39 -3.36 -9.86 -1.02
C ARG A 39 -2.71 -9.16 -2.22
N ARG A 40 -3.39 -8.17 -2.80
CA ARG A 40 -2.83 -7.37 -3.90
C ARG A 40 -1.61 -6.56 -3.45
N MET A 41 -1.66 -5.97 -2.25
CA MET A 41 -0.53 -5.25 -1.65
C MET A 41 0.67 -6.18 -1.44
N ALA A 42 0.47 -7.36 -0.86
CA ALA A 42 1.50 -8.37 -0.63
C ALA A 42 2.17 -8.91 -1.91
N SER A 43 1.63 -8.57 -3.09
CA SER A 43 2.22 -8.89 -4.41
C SER A 43 2.90 -7.72 -5.10
N SER A 44 2.87 -6.51 -4.51
CA SER A 44 3.35 -5.26 -5.13
C SER A 44 4.74 -4.87 -4.64
N ASP A 45 5.71 -4.79 -5.55
CA ASP A 45 7.04 -4.23 -5.29
C ASP A 45 7.00 -2.69 -5.44
N VAL A 46 7.47 -1.96 -4.41
CA VAL A 46 7.38 -0.50 -4.34
C VAL A 46 8.77 0.15 -4.32
N LEU A 47 9.00 1.15 -5.17
CA LEU A 47 10.17 2.02 -5.11
C LEU A 47 9.79 3.36 -4.47
N ILE A 48 10.59 3.84 -3.52
CA ILE A 48 10.45 5.17 -2.93
C ILE A 48 11.77 5.92 -3.14
N SER A 49 11.76 6.92 -4.01
CA SER A 49 12.90 7.76 -4.35
C SER A 49 12.89 9.07 -3.56
N GLY A 50 14.04 9.45 -3.02
CA GLY A 50 14.20 10.51 -2.04
C GLY A 50 13.93 9.99 -0.64
N MET A 51 14.92 10.11 0.25
CA MET A 51 14.91 9.61 1.63
C MET A 51 15.11 10.74 2.65
N GLY A 52 14.69 11.96 2.31
CA GLY A 52 14.43 13.02 3.28
C GLY A 52 13.19 12.72 4.15
N GLY A 53 12.75 13.70 4.95
CA GLY A 53 11.66 13.52 5.91
C GLY A 53 10.33 13.02 5.32
N LEU A 54 9.95 13.49 4.13
CA LEU A 54 8.76 13.01 3.44
C LEU A 54 8.90 11.56 2.97
N GLY A 55 10.05 11.23 2.38
CA GLY A 55 10.32 9.89 1.85
C GLY A 55 10.34 8.82 2.95
N VAL A 56 10.98 9.10 4.09
CA VAL A 56 11.03 8.16 5.22
C VAL A 56 9.64 7.91 5.82
N GLU A 57 8.79 8.94 5.86
CA GLU A 57 7.42 8.82 6.38
C GLU A 57 6.53 7.98 5.46
N ILE A 58 6.66 8.16 4.14
CA ILE A 58 5.99 7.29 3.17
C ILE A 58 6.51 5.86 3.31
N ALA A 59 7.83 5.67 3.37
CA ALA A 59 8.44 4.35 3.49
C ALA A 59 7.96 3.61 4.74
N LYS A 60 7.98 4.25 5.91
CA LYS A 60 7.46 3.69 7.15
C LYS A 60 6.02 3.19 6.98
N ASN A 61 5.13 4.02 6.45
CA ASN A 61 3.71 3.67 6.31
C ASN A 61 3.48 2.55 5.27
N VAL A 62 4.24 2.54 4.17
CA VAL A 62 4.16 1.48 3.16
C VAL A 62 4.68 0.14 3.70
N ILE A 63 5.78 0.15 4.45
CA ILE A 63 6.36 -1.05 5.07
C ILE A 63 5.40 -1.63 6.13
N LEU A 64 4.85 -0.79 7.01
CA LEU A 64 3.81 -1.20 7.96
C LEU A 64 2.51 -1.63 7.27
N GLY A 65 2.28 -1.14 6.04
CA GLY A 65 1.18 -1.56 5.18
C GLY A 65 1.25 -3.02 4.72
N GLY A 66 2.44 -3.63 4.69
CA GLY A 66 2.58 -5.03 4.28
C GLY A 66 2.55 -5.24 2.75
N VAL A 67 3.36 -4.47 2.01
CA VAL A 67 3.58 -4.71 0.58
C VAL A 67 4.57 -5.87 0.34
N LYS A 68 4.76 -6.31 -0.91
CA LYS A 68 5.68 -7.41 -1.23
C LYS A 68 7.13 -7.09 -0.86
N SER A 69 7.59 -5.92 -1.26
CA SER A 69 8.94 -5.42 -0.98
C SER A 69 9.00 -3.91 -1.14
N VAL A 70 9.95 -3.28 -0.45
CA VAL A 70 10.23 -1.84 -0.59
C VAL A 70 11.69 -1.65 -0.96
N THR A 71 11.93 -0.93 -2.05
CA THR A 71 13.25 -0.37 -2.35
C THR A 71 13.25 1.11 -1.99
N ILE A 72 14.15 1.51 -1.11
CA ILE A 72 14.40 2.92 -0.79
C ILE A 72 15.56 3.42 -1.62
N HIS A 73 15.41 4.60 -2.22
CA HIS A 73 16.40 5.19 -3.11
C HIS A 73 16.75 6.61 -2.70
N ASP A 74 18.04 6.93 -2.69
CA ASP A 74 18.52 8.31 -2.59
C ASP A 74 19.95 8.40 -3.13
N GLU A 75 20.23 9.42 -3.94
CA GLU A 75 21.59 9.73 -4.40
C GLU A 75 22.31 10.69 -3.44
N ASN A 76 21.57 11.36 -2.55
CA ASN A 76 22.09 12.39 -1.67
C ASN A 76 22.64 11.84 -0.34
N LYS A 77 23.61 12.57 0.18
CA LYS A 77 24.13 12.38 1.54
C LYS A 77 23.26 13.11 2.56
N CYS A 78 23.21 12.58 3.77
CA CYS A 78 22.62 13.23 4.92
C CYS A 78 23.31 14.57 5.21
N GLN A 79 22.50 15.60 5.37
CA GLN A 79 22.88 16.95 5.78
C GLN A 79 22.17 17.30 7.09
N ILE A 80 22.71 18.27 7.84
CA ILE A 80 22.13 18.72 9.11
C ILE A 80 20.65 19.14 8.98
N SER A 81 20.25 19.68 7.84
CA SER A 81 18.86 20.09 7.58
C SER A 81 17.88 18.93 7.48
N ASP A 82 18.34 17.73 7.10
CA ASP A 82 17.49 16.55 6.96
C ASP A 82 16.94 16.09 8.32
N LEU A 83 17.72 16.25 9.40
CA LEU A 83 17.33 15.88 10.77
C LEU A 83 16.12 16.64 11.31
N SER A 84 15.69 17.71 10.64
CA SER A 84 14.48 18.45 11.00
C SER A 84 13.20 17.62 10.91
N SER A 85 13.18 16.61 10.04
CA SER A 85 11.98 15.79 9.77
C SER A 85 12.29 14.32 9.47
N GLN A 86 13.53 13.99 9.11
CA GLN A 86 13.97 12.62 8.93
C GLN A 86 14.38 12.03 10.29
N TYR A 87 13.46 11.31 10.92
CA TYR A 87 13.57 10.84 12.31
C TYR A 87 14.42 9.57 12.51
N TYR A 88 14.94 8.94 11.45
CA TYR A 88 15.90 7.85 11.55
C TYR A 88 17.35 8.28 11.39
N LEU A 89 17.60 9.47 10.84
CA LEU A 89 18.94 10.04 10.73
C LEU A 89 19.34 10.75 12.03
N THR A 90 20.61 10.61 12.38
CA THR A 90 21.23 11.24 13.54
C THR A 90 22.46 12.05 13.11
N GLU A 91 23.03 12.85 14.01
CA GLU A 91 24.21 13.67 13.69
C GLU A 91 25.40 12.82 13.25
N THR A 92 25.47 11.54 13.66
CA THR A 92 26.53 10.62 13.25
C THR A 92 26.37 10.12 11.81
N ASP A 93 25.20 10.29 11.21
CA ASP A 93 24.91 9.85 9.84
C ASP A 93 25.21 10.93 8.80
N ILE A 94 25.57 12.15 9.23
CA ILE A 94 25.97 13.24 8.32
C ILE A 94 27.09 12.74 7.39
N ASP A 95 26.99 13.12 6.11
CA ASP A 95 27.84 12.66 4.99
C ASP A 95 27.67 11.20 4.55
N SER A 96 26.87 10.39 5.25
CA SER A 96 26.45 9.06 4.79
C SER A 96 25.26 9.16 3.83
N ASN A 97 25.08 8.19 2.94
CA ASN A 97 23.91 8.17 2.05
C ASN A 97 22.62 8.00 2.87
N ARG A 98 21.57 8.79 2.55
CA ARG A 98 20.32 8.81 3.33
C ARG A 98 19.55 7.48 3.25
N ALA A 99 19.56 6.79 2.11
CA ALA A 99 18.92 5.49 1.95
C ALA A 99 19.65 4.40 2.74
N ASP A 100 20.98 4.32 2.63
CA ASP A 100 21.78 3.34 3.37
C ASP A 100 21.67 3.53 4.89
N ALA A 101 21.77 4.78 5.37
CA ALA A 101 21.68 5.09 6.81
C ALA A 101 20.30 4.76 7.40
N SER A 102 19.24 4.80 6.60
CA SER A 102 17.86 4.53 7.05
C SER A 102 17.47 3.04 6.98
N LEU A 103 18.25 2.22 6.26
CA LEU A 103 17.87 0.86 5.87
C LEU A 103 17.54 -0.04 7.06
N SER A 104 18.43 -0.11 8.05
CA SER A 104 18.26 -1.01 9.20
C SER A 104 16.99 -0.71 9.98
N ARG A 105 16.73 0.57 10.24
CA ARG A 105 15.55 1.05 10.98
C ARG A 105 14.25 0.79 10.24
N LEU A 106 14.24 0.98 8.92
CA LEU A 106 13.07 0.70 8.09
C LEU A 106 12.80 -0.80 7.98
N ALA A 107 13.84 -1.63 7.86
CA ALA A 107 13.70 -3.08 7.80
C ALA A 107 13.18 -3.70 9.10
N GLU A 108 13.44 -3.07 10.26
CA GLU A 108 12.94 -3.50 11.57
C GLU A 108 11.41 -3.35 11.73
N LEU A 109 10.76 -2.53 10.90
CA LEU A 109 9.33 -2.22 11.04
C LEU A 109 8.42 -3.41 10.73
N ASN A 110 8.79 -4.25 9.76
CA ASN A 110 7.95 -5.36 9.33
C ASN A 110 8.79 -6.49 8.74
N PRO A 111 8.93 -7.64 9.44
CA PRO A 111 9.76 -8.76 8.96
C PRO A 111 9.22 -9.44 7.70
N TYR A 112 7.96 -9.18 7.34
CA TYR A 112 7.35 -9.72 6.11
C TYR A 112 7.66 -8.87 4.87
N VAL A 113 8.22 -7.67 5.04
CA VAL A 113 8.51 -6.74 3.93
C VAL A 113 10.02 -6.58 3.81
N PRO A 114 10.68 -7.24 2.84
CA PRO A 114 12.08 -7.00 2.56
C PRO A 114 12.29 -5.55 2.14
N VAL A 115 13.23 -4.88 2.81
CA VAL A 115 13.66 -3.52 2.48
C VAL A 115 15.07 -3.56 1.94
N VAL A 116 15.32 -2.89 0.82
CA VAL A 116 16.66 -2.75 0.22
C VAL A 116 16.93 -1.29 -0.13
N ALA A 117 18.20 -0.87 0.02
CA ALA A 117 18.64 0.46 -0.38
C ALA A 117 19.28 0.44 -1.77
N TYR A 118 19.03 1.50 -2.55
CA TYR A 118 19.66 1.75 -3.83
C TYR A 118 20.17 3.20 -3.88
N THR A 119 21.41 3.38 -4.31
CA THR A 119 22.09 4.69 -4.30
C THR A 119 22.60 5.13 -5.68
N GLY A 120 22.28 4.35 -6.71
CA GLY A 120 22.62 4.65 -8.09
C GLY A 120 21.52 5.43 -8.79
N LYS A 121 21.82 5.93 -9.99
CA LYS A 121 20.87 6.65 -10.81
C LYS A 121 19.66 5.78 -11.19
N LEU A 122 18.46 6.34 -11.11
CA LEU A 122 17.26 5.71 -11.65
C LEU A 122 17.35 5.58 -13.18
N THR A 123 17.41 4.35 -13.65
CA THR A 123 17.37 4.01 -15.08
C THR A 123 16.06 3.29 -15.40
N ASN A 124 15.60 3.38 -16.65
CA ASN A 124 14.37 2.70 -17.10
C ASN A 124 14.38 1.19 -16.79
N ASP A 125 15.51 0.50 -16.97
CA ASP A 125 15.66 -0.93 -16.63
C ASP A 125 15.54 -1.23 -15.13
N PHE A 126 15.99 -0.30 -14.30
CA PHE A 126 15.84 -0.43 -12.86
C PHE A 126 14.39 -0.22 -12.44
N ILE A 127 13.77 0.87 -12.91
CA ILE A 127 12.43 1.26 -12.50
C ILE A 127 11.33 0.33 -13.06
N SER A 128 11.59 -0.38 -14.17
CA SER A 128 10.64 -1.31 -14.78
C SER A 128 10.28 -2.52 -13.92
N ARG A 129 10.99 -2.72 -12.81
CA ARG A 129 10.83 -3.88 -11.91
C ARG A 129 9.74 -3.64 -10.85
N PHE A 130 9.28 -2.40 -10.70
CA PHE A 130 8.36 -2.00 -9.64
C PHE A 130 6.94 -1.90 -10.14
N ARG A 131 5.99 -2.19 -9.25
CA ARG A 131 4.57 -2.00 -9.51
C ARG A 131 4.15 -0.55 -9.27
N VAL A 132 4.75 0.07 -8.25
CA VAL A 132 4.49 1.45 -7.83
C VAL A 132 5.81 2.16 -7.60
N ILE A 133 5.90 3.40 -8.08
CA ILE A 133 7.03 4.29 -7.86
C ILE A 133 6.52 5.54 -7.17
N VAL A 134 7.17 5.91 -6.07
CA VAL A 134 6.96 7.18 -5.38
C VAL A 134 8.20 8.04 -5.57
N LEU A 135 8.02 9.22 -6.16
CA LEU A 135 9.08 10.22 -6.28
C LEU A 135 8.88 11.31 -5.24
N THR A 136 9.89 11.49 -4.41
CA THR A 136 10.06 12.64 -3.52
C THR A 136 11.40 13.31 -3.84
N GLU A 137 11.51 14.60 -3.54
CA GLU A 137 12.74 15.39 -3.74
C GLU A 137 13.34 15.37 -5.17
N SER A 138 12.57 14.96 -6.18
CA SER A 138 13.02 14.88 -7.57
C SER A 138 12.86 16.21 -8.32
N SER A 139 13.69 16.41 -9.35
CA SER A 139 13.55 17.56 -10.25
C SER A 139 12.36 17.39 -11.19
N LEU A 140 11.77 18.49 -11.67
CA LEU A 140 10.67 18.41 -12.65
C LEU A 140 11.09 17.69 -13.96
N ALA A 141 12.36 17.81 -14.36
CA ALA A 141 12.87 17.14 -15.54
C ALA A 141 12.87 15.61 -15.36
N GLU A 142 13.38 15.15 -14.22
CA GLU A 142 13.36 13.74 -13.84
C GLU A 142 11.94 13.21 -13.67
N GLN A 143 11.04 13.98 -13.03
CA GLN A 143 9.64 13.61 -12.90
C GLN A 143 8.97 13.35 -14.24
N LYS A 144 9.23 14.21 -15.24
CA LYS A 144 8.68 14.02 -16.60
C LYS A 144 9.26 12.79 -17.28
N GLU A 145 10.59 12.61 -17.23
CA GLU A 145 11.25 11.45 -17.81
C GLU A 145 10.72 10.13 -17.24
N ILE A 146 10.62 10.05 -15.91
CA ILE A 146 10.08 8.87 -15.23
C ILE A 146 8.59 8.72 -15.52
N SER A 147 7.80 9.79 -15.48
CA SER A 147 6.35 9.75 -15.74
C SER A 147 6.02 9.21 -17.13
N ASP A 148 6.71 9.68 -18.18
CA ASP A 148 6.49 9.21 -19.54
C ASP A 148 6.76 7.70 -19.65
N TYR A 149 7.82 7.23 -18.98
CA TYR A 149 8.16 5.81 -18.94
C TYR A 149 7.15 4.99 -18.13
N THR A 150 6.82 5.40 -16.91
CA THR A 150 5.92 4.66 -16.02
C THR A 150 4.53 4.53 -16.60
N HIS A 151 4.00 5.62 -17.17
CA HIS A 151 2.67 5.64 -17.80
C HIS A 151 2.61 4.65 -18.96
N SER A 152 3.59 4.70 -19.86
CA SER A 152 3.66 3.83 -21.05
C SER A 152 3.84 2.35 -20.71
N ASN A 153 4.32 2.02 -19.51
CA ASN A 153 4.59 0.66 -19.05
C ASN A 153 3.60 0.18 -17.97
N GLY A 154 2.54 0.93 -17.68
CA GLY A 154 1.52 0.54 -16.70
C GLY A 154 2.03 0.47 -15.25
N ILE A 155 3.08 1.22 -14.94
CA ILE A 155 3.64 1.35 -13.59
C ILE A 155 2.95 2.54 -12.92
N ALA A 156 2.40 2.33 -11.74
CA ALA A 156 1.75 3.41 -11.00
C ALA A 156 2.80 4.40 -10.49
N LEU A 157 2.57 5.70 -10.69
CA LEU A 157 3.44 6.77 -10.25
C LEU A 157 2.72 7.66 -9.25
N ILE A 158 3.42 7.98 -8.16
CA ILE A 158 3.03 8.98 -7.18
C ILE A 158 4.18 9.98 -7.05
N ILE A 159 3.87 11.27 -7.13
CA ILE A 159 4.85 12.34 -6.90
C ILE A 159 4.38 13.14 -5.70
N ALA A 160 5.23 13.27 -4.69
CA ALA A 160 4.94 14.04 -3.49
C ALA A 160 6.08 15.01 -3.17
N SER A 161 5.73 16.25 -2.79
CA SER A 161 6.71 17.26 -2.42
C SER A 161 6.16 18.15 -1.31
N THR A 162 7.03 18.57 -0.40
CA THR A 162 6.75 19.57 0.63
C THR A 162 7.72 20.74 0.50
N LYS A 163 7.21 21.96 0.71
CA LYS A 163 7.97 23.22 0.67
C LYS A 163 7.50 24.10 1.83
N GLY A 164 8.07 23.86 3.02
CA GLY A 164 7.61 24.52 4.25
C GLY A 164 6.16 24.13 4.56
N LEU A 165 5.26 25.12 4.54
CA LEU A 165 3.83 24.92 4.80
C LEU A 165 3.03 24.40 3.59
N PHE A 166 3.64 24.37 2.40
CA PHE A 166 2.99 23.92 1.17
C PHE A 166 3.30 22.45 0.90
N GLY A 167 2.32 21.75 0.36
CA GLY A 167 2.45 20.36 -0.08
C GLY A 167 1.85 20.17 -1.48
N GLN A 168 2.37 19.18 -2.20
CA GLN A 168 1.85 18.74 -3.49
C GLN A 168 1.80 17.21 -3.49
N LEU A 169 0.72 16.67 -4.07
CA LEU A 169 0.55 15.26 -4.38
C LEU A 169 0.02 15.14 -5.81
N PHE A 170 0.61 14.25 -6.59
CA PHE A 170 0.17 13.88 -7.94
C PHE A 170 0.18 12.36 -8.05
N CYS A 171 -0.83 11.81 -8.72
CA CYS A 171 -0.98 10.37 -8.94
C CYS A 171 -1.29 10.11 -10.42
N ASP A 172 -0.59 9.16 -11.00
CA ASP A 172 -0.87 8.59 -12.32
C ASP A 172 -0.86 7.06 -12.22
N PHE A 173 -2.03 6.46 -12.36
CA PHE A 173 -2.20 5.00 -12.27
C PHE A 173 -2.44 4.35 -13.65
N GLY A 174 -2.18 5.11 -14.72
CA GLY A 174 -2.39 4.70 -16.11
C GLY A 174 -3.85 4.79 -16.56
N ASP A 175 -4.07 4.52 -17.84
CA ASP A 175 -5.37 4.72 -18.51
C ASP A 175 -6.48 3.76 -18.05
N ASN A 176 -6.10 2.61 -17.49
CA ASN A 176 -7.02 1.49 -17.23
C ASN A 176 -7.05 1.08 -15.75
N PHE A 177 -6.90 2.05 -14.84
CA PHE A 177 -6.99 1.79 -13.42
C PHE A 177 -8.44 1.49 -13.00
N GLN A 178 -8.66 0.34 -12.35
CA GLN A 178 -9.96 -0.07 -11.87
C GLN A 178 -10.11 0.17 -10.37
N VAL A 179 -11.13 0.93 -10.00
CA VAL A 179 -11.60 1.12 -8.63
C VAL A 179 -12.67 0.07 -8.35
N ILE A 180 -12.36 -0.89 -7.48
CA ILE A 180 -13.28 -1.99 -7.11
C ILE A 180 -14.26 -1.52 -6.03
N ASP A 181 -13.76 -0.73 -5.08
CA ASP A 181 -14.51 -0.10 -4.01
C ASP A 181 -14.06 1.36 -3.93
N ALA A 182 -15.00 2.28 -4.11
CA ALA A 182 -14.73 3.71 -4.17
C ALA A 182 -14.80 4.40 -2.80
N THR A 183 -15.43 3.76 -1.80
CA THR A 183 -15.72 4.40 -0.50
C THR A 183 -15.13 3.64 0.68
N GLY A 184 -14.99 2.32 0.60
CA GLY A 184 -14.61 1.49 1.74
C GLY A 184 -15.74 1.29 2.76
N GLU A 185 -16.95 1.77 2.46
CA GLU A 185 -18.10 1.68 3.35
C GLU A 185 -18.77 0.31 3.26
N GLN A 186 -19.35 -0.14 4.37
CA GLN A 186 -20.07 -1.41 4.39
C GLN A 186 -21.33 -1.33 3.52
N PRO A 187 -21.59 -2.31 2.63
CA PRO A 187 -22.82 -2.35 1.85
C PRO A 187 -24.07 -2.31 2.74
N LEU A 188 -25.02 -1.46 2.40
CA LEU A 188 -26.27 -1.33 3.14
C LEU A 188 -27.19 -2.54 2.88
N SER A 189 -27.92 -2.97 3.92
CA SER A 189 -28.92 -4.02 3.83
C SER A 189 -30.25 -3.53 4.38
N VAL A 190 -31.33 -3.72 3.62
CA VAL A 190 -32.68 -3.25 3.98
C VAL A 190 -33.72 -4.32 3.64
N MET A 191 -34.73 -4.46 4.49
CA MET A 191 -35.85 -5.37 4.24
C MET A 191 -36.84 -4.77 3.24
N ILE A 192 -37.31 -5.63 2.34
CA ILE A 192 -38.26 -5.27 1.28
C ILE A 192 -39.67 -5.63 1.74
N THR A 193 -40.59 -4.69 1.53
CA THR A 193 -42.03 -4.87 1.78
C THR A 193 -42.75 -5.34 0.53
N SER A 194 -42.43 -4.76 -0.62
CA SER A 194 -43.08 -5.08 -1.88
C SER A 194 -42.22 -4.69 -3.08
N VAL A 195 -42.47 -5.37 -4.21
CA VAL A 195 -41.90 -5.05 -5.51
C VAL A 195 -43.04 -4.99 -6.53
N THR A 196 -43.15 -3.89 -7.27
CA THR A 196 -44.19 -3.77 -8.30
C THR A 196 -43.82 -4.55 -9.56
N LYS A 197 -44.83 -4.97 -10.32
CA LYS A 197 -44.67 -5.73 -11.58
C LYS A 197 -44.82 -4.81 -12.79
N ASP A 198 -43.98 -3.80 -12.85
CA ASP A 198 -43.94 -2.81 -13.93
C ASP A 198 -42.62 -2.87 -14.69
N ALA A 199 -42.55 -2.23 -15.87
CA ALA A 199 -41.30 -2.15 -16.64
C ALA A 199 -40.20 -1.39 -15.88
N GLU A 200 -40.59 -0.40 -15.07
CA GLU A 200 -39.76 0.28 -14.08
C GLU A 200 -40.25 -0.16 -12.69
N GLY A 201 -39.85 -1.35 -12.26
CA GLY A 201 -40.27 -1.93 -10.98
C GLY A 201 -39.87 -1.05 -9.79
N VAL A 202 -40.83 -0.76 -8.92
CA VAL A 202 -40.61 0.01 -7.69
C VAL A 202 -40.47 -0.94 -6.52
N VAL A 203 -39.39 -0.80 -5.76
CA VAL A 203 -39.15 -1.55 -4.53
C VAL A 203 -39.49 -0.66 -3.35
N THR A 204 -40.41 -1.13 -2.50
CA THR A 204 -40.78 -0.45 -1.26
C THR A 204 -40.07 -1.14 -0.11
N THR A 205 -39.31 -0.39 0.69
CA THR A 205 -38.64 -0.90 1.90
C THR A 205 -39.55 -0.77 3.12
N HIS A 206 -39.20 -1.46 4.21
CA HIS A 206 -39.96 -1.39 5.45
C HIS A 206 -39.97 0.03 6.05
N ASP A 207 -41.13 0.49 6.52
CA ASP A 207 -41.39 1.91 6.87
C ASP A 207 -40.51 2.47 8.01
N GLU A 208 -40.00 1.60 8.88
CA GLU A 208 -39.17 2.02 10.02
C GLU A 208 -37.70 2.31 9.67
N SER A 209 -37.25 1.99 8.45
CA SER A 209 -35.86 2.20 8.03
C SER A 209 -35.76 2.91 6.68
N ARG A 210 -34.95 3.97 6.66
CA ARG A 210 -34.51 4.58 5.39
C ARG A 210 -33.48 3.65 4.75
N HIS A 211 -33.62 3.38 3.46
CA HIS A 211 -32.71 2.49 2.74
C HIS A 211 -31.28 3.07 2.61
N GLY A 212 -31.10 4.38 2.68
CA GLY A 212 -29.78 5.03 2.62
C GLY A 212 -29.06 4.98 1.26
N LEU A 213 -29.62 4.25 0.29
CA LEU A 213 -29.13 4.19 -1.10
C LEU A 213 -29.22 5.52 -1.85
N GLU A 214 -28.31 5.73 -2.79
CA GLU A 214 -28.23 6.87 -3.70
C GLU A 214 -28.53 6.47 -5.16
N ASN A 215 -28.77 7.48 -6.01
CA ASN A 215 -29.01 7.25 -7.43
C ASN A 215 -27.73 6.73 -8.12
N GLY A 216 -27.83 5.55 -8.73
CA GLY A 216 -26.71 4.88 -9.41
C GLY A 216 -26.13 3.71 -8.63
N ASP A 217 -26.55 3.52 -7.38
CA ASP A 217 -26.19 2.34 -6.59
C ASP A 217 -26.70 1.07 -7.25
N LYS A 218 -25.89 0.02 -7.16
CA LYS A 218 -26.24 -1.32 -7.62
C LYS A 218 -26.65 -2.16 -6.42
N VAL A 219 -27.82 -2.78 -6.50
CA VAL A 219 -28.37 -3.64 -5.45
C VAL A 219 -28.54 -5.07 -5.94
N THR A 220 -28.52 -6.01 -5.01
CA THR A 220 -28.83 -7.42 -5.24
C THR A 220 -29.96 -7.85 -4.31
N PHE A 221 -30.87 -8.68 -4.82
CA PHE A 221 -32.03 -9.17 -4.08
C PHE A 221 -31.82 -10.63 -3.68
N ASN A 222 -32.19 -10.98 -2.45
CA ASN A 222 -32.22 -12.34 -1.94
C ASN A 222 -33.55 -12.57 -1.22
N GLU A 223 -34.03 -13.83 -1.18
CA GLU A 223 -35.22 -14.23 -0.41
C GLU A 223 -36.51 -13.45 -0.77
N VAL A 224 -36.70 -13.13 -2.06
CA VAL A 224 -37.93 -12.48 -2.56
C VAL A 224 -38.91 -13.55 -3.05
N GLU A 225 -40.09 -13.62 -2.44
CA GLU A 225 -41.19 -14.54 -2.79
C GLU A 225 -42.38 -13.82 -3.44
#